data_AF-A0A8S2SI91-F1
#
_entry.id   AF-A0A8S2SI91-F1
#
_cell.length_a   1.000
_cell.length_b   1.000
_cell.length_c   1.000
_cell.angle_alpha   90.00
_cell.angle_beta   90.00
_cell.angle_gamma   90.00
#
_symmetry.space_group_name_H-M   'P 1'
#
loop_
_entity.id
_entity.type
_entity.pdbx_description
1 polymer ?
#
loop_
_entity_poly.entity_id
_entity_poly.type
_entity_poly.pdbx_seq_one_letter_code
_entity_poly.pdbx_strand_id
1 'polypeptide(L)'
;IPSFLGTFPHVFLELSETEVVNYFKPSDLMIGKTVNIYGRDFLIHDCDMFTKTFYTKNFGVNNFEPVDIQETRNEYAKMEIPPYNGFGSLEDSMQNCLR
;
A
#
# COMPACT_ATOMS: atom_id res chain seq x y z
N ILE A 1 -16.27 18.39 -8.62
CA ILE A 1 -15.87 17.03 -9.06
C ILE A 1 -15.27 17.17 -10.45
N PRO A 2 -13.95 17.45 -10.62
CA PRO A 2 -13.40 17.53 -11.96
C PRO A 2 -13.03 16.12 -12.44
N SER A 3 -13.58 15.81 -13.60
CA SER A 3 -13.38 14.62 -14.42
C SER A 3 -11.91 14.42 -14.79
N PHE A 4 -11.25 13.41 -14.22
CA PHE A 4 -10.01 12.85 -14.77
C PHE A 4 -10.36 12.00 -15.99
N LEU A 5 -10.53 12.66 -17.14
CA LEU A 5 -10.66 12.00 -18.44
C LEU A 5 -9.26 11.92 -19.06
N GLY A 6 -8.48 10.91 -18.68
CA GLY A 6 -7.27 10.57 -19.41
C GLY A 6 -7.64 10.07 -20.81
N THR A 7 -7.14 10.73 -21.85
CA THR A 7 -7.48 10.48 -23.25
C THR A 7 -6.86 9.19 -23.84
N PHE A 8 -6.11 8.43 -23.02
CA PHE A 8 -5.25 7.34 -23.49
C PHE A 8 -5.65 5.97 -22.91
N PRO A 9 -5.64 4.89 -23.72
CA PRO A 9 -5.97 3.55 -23.25
C PRO A 9 -5.00 3.05 -22.18
N HIS A 10 -5.55 2.46 -21.12
CA HIS A 10 -4.89 2.02 -19.87
C HIS A 10 -3.75 0.98 -20.04
N VAL A 11 -3.43 0.57 -21.28
CA VAL A 11 -2.40 -0.44 -21.59
C VAL A 11 -0.98 0.14 -21.66
N PHE A 12 -0.85 1.46 -21.81
CA PHE A 12 0.44 2.14 -21.74
C PHE A 12 0.73 2.57 -20.30
N LEU A 13 1.84 2.09 -19.74
CA LEU A 13 2.31 2.47 -18.40
C LEU A 13 3.06 3.81 -18.40
N GLU A 14 3.40 4.33 -19.58
CA GLU A 14 4.11 5.59 -19.74
C GLU A 14 3.11 6.72 -19.94
N LEU A 15 3.05 7.62 -18.95
CA LEU A 15 2.39 8.92 -19.09
C LEU A 15 3.27 9.81 -19.98
N SER A 16 2.68 10.46 -20.97
CA SER A 16 3.42 11.45 -21.77
C SER A 16 3.81 12.66 -20.92
N GLU A 17 4.89 13.36 -21.28
CA GLU A 17 5.33 14.58 -20.57
C GLU A 17 4.22 15.64 -20.48
N THR A 18 3.30 15.64 -21.45
CA THR A 18 2.14 16.55 -21.48
C THR A 18 1.01 16.17 -20.52
N GLU A 19 0.97 14.93 -20.02
CA GLU A 19 -0.04 14.43 -19.09
C GLU A 19 0.43 14.47 -17.63
N VAL A 20 1.73 14.64 -17.38
CA VAL A 20 2.27 14.81 -16.03
C VAL A 20 1.98 16.23 -15.55
N VAL A 21 0.92 16.36 -14.73
CA VAL A 21 0.51 17.66 -14.18
C VAL A 21 1.50 18.20 -13.16
N ASN A 22 2.06 17.35 -12.29
CA ASN A 22 3.00 17.73 -11.25
C ASN A 22 3.83 16.53 -10.76
N TYR A 23 5.05 16.80 -10.31
CA TYR A 23 5.91 15.83 -9.61
C TYR A 23 5.91 16.07 -8.11
N PHE A 24 6.08 14.99 -7.33
CA PHE A 24 6.29 15.09 -5.89
C PHE A 24 7.58 15.84 -5.57
N LYS A 25 7.51 16.69 -4.55
CA LYS A 25 8.65 17.39 -3.98
C LYS A 25 9.00 16.78 -2.63
N PRO A 26 10.23 17.00 -2.11
CA PRO A 26 10.58 16.55 -0.77
C PRO A 26 9.61 17.05 0.31
N SER A 27 9.05 18.26 0.17
CA SER A 27 8.03 18.79 1.08
C SER A 27 6.75 17.94 1.18
N ASP A 28 6.47 17.12 0.17
CA ASP A 28 5.31 16.24 0.12
C ASP A 28 5.58 14.91 0.84
N LEU A 29 6.86 14.58 1.06
CA LEU A 29 7.35 13.31 1.61
C LEU A 29 7.76 13.41 3.09
N MET A 30 7.02 14.18 3.88
CA MET A 30 7.28 14.34 5.32
C MET A 30 6.69 13.17 6.12
N ILE A 31 7.32 12.85 7.26
CA ILE A 31 6.80 11.84 8.20
C ILE A 31 5.38 12.22 8.63
N GLY A 32 4.48 11.23 8.65
CA GLY A 32 3.06 11.41 8.96
C GLY A 32 2.18 11.79 7.78
N LYS A 33 2.75 12.08 6.60
CA LYS A 33 1.96 12.30 5.38
C LYS A 33 1.65 10.98 4.67
N THR A 34 0.46 10.95 4.05
CA THR A 34 0.04 9.88 3.15
C THR A 34 0.14 10.38 1.70
N VAL A 35 0.81 9.61 0.84
CA VAL A 35 0.97 9.94 -0.58
C VAL A 35 0.38 8.85 -1.45
N ASN A 36 -0.31 9.24 -2.53
CA ASN A 36 -0.85 8.31 -3.50
C ASN A 36 0.17 8.03 -4.60
N ILE A 37 0.59 6.77 -4.74
CA ILE A 37 1.54 6.31 -5.75
C ILE A 37 0.88 5.18 -6.53
N TYR A 38 0.64 5.40 -7.82
CA TYR A 38 -0.05 4.45 -8.71
C TYR A 38 -1.40 3.96 -8.15
N GLY A 39 -2.21 4.88 -7.60
CA GLY A 39 -3.55 4.56 -7.08
C GLY A 39 -3.54 3.88 -5.71
N ARG A 40 -2.39 3.74 -5.06
CA ARG A 40 -2.26 3.20 -3.70
C ARG A 40 -1.77 4.26 -2.74
N ASP A 41 -2.37 4.31 -1.56
CA ASP A 41 -1.99 5.25 -0.51
C ASP A 41 -0.88 4.65 0.37
N PHE A 42 0.21 5.41 0.50
CA PHE A 42 1.37 5.05 1.33
C PHE A 42 1.55 6.07 2.44
N LEU A 43 1.55 5.59 3.69
CA LEU A 43 1.89 6.39 4.87
C LEU A 43 3.41 6.40 5.07
N ILE A 44 4.01 7.59 5.15
CA ILE A 44 5.42 7.75 5.48
C ILE A 44 5.57 7.72 7.00
N HIS A 45 6.06 6.61 7.54
CA HIS A 45 6.09 6.39 8.99
C HIS A 45 7.42 6.80 9.66
N ASP A 46 8.56 6.66 8.98
CA ASP A 46 9.88 7.06 9.48
C ASP A 46 10.82 7.36 8.30
N CYS A 47 11.97 7.96 8.58
CA CYS A 47 13.05 8.14 7.62
C CYS A 47 14.43 7.94 8.26
N ASP A 48 15.45 7.74 7.43
CA ASP A 48 16.82 7.50 7.88
C ASP A 48 17.54 8.79 8.31
N MET A 49 18.72 8.64 8.91
CA MET A 49 19.46 9.76 9.50
C MET A 49 19.94 10.79 8.46
N PHE A 50 20.29 10.35 7.25
CA PHE A 50 20.68 11.27 6.18
C PHE A 50 19.48 12.14 5.79
N THR A 51 18.32 11.52 5.61
CA THR A 51 17.09 12.22 5.24
C THR A 51 16.65 13.19 6.33
N LYS A 52 16.75 12.82 7.62
CA LYS A 52 16.50 13.73 8.76
C LYS A 52 17.38 14.98 8.67
N THR A 53 18.68 14.79 8.45
CA THR A 53 19.65 15.89 8.32
C THR A 53 19.34 16.78 7.11
N PHE A 54 18.95 16.19 5.98
CA PHE A 54 18.53 16.93 4.79
C PHE A 54 17.31 17.81 5.09
N TYR A 55 16.28 17.28 5.75
CA TYR A 55 15.08 18.04 6.08
C TYR A 55 15.34 19.14 7.12
N THR A 56 16.20 18.89 8.11
CA THR A 56 16.61 19.94 9.06
C THR A 56 17.33 21.09 8.35
N LYS A 57 18.27 20.78 7.45
CA LYS A 57 19.07 21.80 6.75
C LYS A 57 18.26 22.61 5.73
N ASN A 58 17.41 21.95 4.95
CA ASN A 58 16.72 22.59 3.84
C ASN A 58 15.34 23.15 4.21
N PHE A 59 14.68 22.56 5.21
CA PHE A 59 13.29 22.89 5.57
C PHE A 59 13.13 23.29 7.04
N GLY A 60 14.19 23.26 7.86
CA GLY A 60 14.13 23.62 9.28
C GLY A 60 13.33 22.64 10.14
N VAL A 61 13.07 21.43 9.64
CA VAL A 61 12.28 20.41 10.35
C VAL A 61 13.16 19.72 11.39
N ASN A 62 12.71 19.75 12.64
CA ASN A 62 13.41 19.12 13.77
C ASN A 62 12.61 17.98 14.42
N ASN A 63 11.32 17.86 14.09
CA ASN A 63 10.47 16.81 14.63
C ASN A 63 10.38 15.66 13.64
N PHE A 64 10.94 14.50 14.03
CA PHE A 64 10.92 13.27 13.22
C PHE A 64 10.42 12.09 14.06
N GLU A 65 9.35 12.30 14.80
CA GLU A 65 8.71 11.24 15.58
C GLU A 65 8.14 10.19 14.62
N PRO A 66 8.57 8.91 14.73
CA PRO A 66 8.03 7.85 13.91
C PRO A 66 6.55 7.66 14.18
N VAL A 67 5.77 7.41 13.13
CA VAL A 67 4.37 7.01 13.28
C VAL A 67 4.32 5.53 13.66
N ASP A 68 3.69 5.24 14.80
CA ASP A 68 3.48 3.86 15.24
C ASP A 68 2.50 3.16 14.29
N ILE A 69 3.02 2.22 13.49
CA ILE A 69 2.20 1.33 12.68
C ILE A 69 1.96 0.08 13.52
N GLN A 70 0.84 0.07 14.25
CA GLN A 70 0.35 -1.17 14.83
C GLN A 70 -0.21 -2.02 13.69
N GLU A 71 0.61 -2.93 13.17
CA GLU A 71 0.13 -3.95 12.25
C GLU A 71 -0.95 -4.75 12.97
N THR A 72 -2.21 -4.45 12.66
CA THR A 72 -3.28 -5.37 12.97
C THR A 72 -3.07 -6.54 12.04
N ARG A 73 -2.32 -7.54 12.51
CA ARG A 73 -2.29 -8.85 11.86
C ARG A 73 -3.73 -9.31 11.90
N ASN A 74 -4.46 -9.10 10.80
CA ASN A 74 -5.75 -9.70 10.63
C ASN A 74 -5.48 -11.19 10.78
N GLU A 75 -5.90 -11.75 11.90
CA GLU A 75 -5.94 -13.19 12.07
C GLU A 75 -6.86 -13.66 10.96
N TYR A 76 -6.26 -14.22 9.90
CA TYR A 76 -7.03 -14.80 8.82
C TYR A 76 -8.02 -15.75 9.47
N ALA A 77 -9.31 -15.54 9.22
CA ALA A 77 -10.34 -16.43 9.71
C ALA A 77 -9.91 -17.85 9.36
N LYS A 78 -9.64 -18.67 10.37
CA LYS A 78 -9.25 -20.06 10.15
C LYS A 78 -10.39 -20.68 9.37
N MET A 79 -10.14 -21.10 8.14
CA MET A 79 -11.15 -21.74 7.31
C MET A 79 -11.60 -23.00 8.04
N GLU A 80 -12.84 -23.02 8.51
CA GLU A 80 -13.44 -24.23 9.05
C GLU A 80 -13.74 -25.18 7.89
N ILE A 81 -13.43 -26.44 8.06
CA ILE A 81 -13.71 -27.46 7.05
C ILE A 81 -15.23 -27.56 6.92
N PRO A 82 -15.80 -27.44 5.70
CA PRO A 82 -17.25 -27.49 5.51
C PRO A 82 -17.82 -28.87 5.89
N PRO A 83 -19.11 -28.93 6.30
CA PRO A 83 -19.76 -30.20 6.57
C PRO A 83 -19.80 -31.08 5.32
N TYR A 84 -19.60 -32.37 5.51
CA TYR A 84 -19.56 -33.37 4.45
C TYR A 84 -20.89 -33.40 3.65
N ASN A 85 -20.80 -33.35 2.33
CA ASN A 85 -21.94 -33.17 1.42
C ASN A 85 -22.60 -34.50 0.97
N GLY A 86 -22.23 -35.64 1.54
CA GLY A 86 -22.85 -36.94 1.24
C GLY A 86 -22.26 -37.68 0.04
N PHE A 87 -21.20 -37.18 -0.61
CA PHE A 87 -20.53 -37.82 -1.75
C PHE A 87 -19.12 -38.31 -1.39
N GLY A 88 -18.76 -39.54 -1.76
CA GLY A 88 -17.43 -40.14 -1.51
C GLY A 88 -17.32 -40.87 -0.16
N SER A 89 -16.19 -41.52 0.15
CA SER A 89 -15.92 -42.03 1.51
C SER A 89 -15.24 -40.96 2.36
N LEU A 90 -15.27 -41.12 3.70
CA LEU A 90 -14.58 -40.20 4.62
C LEU A 90 -13.08 -40.13 4.30
N GLU A 91 -12.44 -41.27 4.03
CA GLU A 91 -11.05 -41.36 3.57
C GLU A 91 -10.78 -40.54 2.27
N ASP A 92 -11.71 -40.54 1.32
CA ASP A 92 -11.54 -39.84 0.02
C ASP A 92 -11.64 -38.31 0.18
N SER A 93 -12.52 -37.84 1.06
CA SER A 93 -12.69 -36.41 1.35
C SER A 93 -11.54 -35.83 2.17
N MET A 94 -11.04 -36.59 3.16
CA MET A 94 -9.92 -36.15 4.02
C MET A 94 -8.62 -35.95 3.25
N GLN A 95 -8.36 -36.77 2.22
CA GLN A 95 -7.14 -36.68 1.41
C GLN A 95 -7.07 -35.39 0.59
N ASN A 96 -8.21 -34.80 0.22
CA ASN A 96 -8.28 -33.52 -0.51
C ASN A 96 -8.21 -32.29 0.41
N CYS A 97 -8.71 -32.39 1.65
CA CYS A 97 -8.82 -31.25 2.56
C CYS A 97 -7.59 -31.04 3.48
N LEU A 98 -6.73 -32.04 3.61
CA LEU A 98 -5.57 -32.00 4.53
C LEU A 98 -4.22 -31.81 3.80
N ARG A 99 -4.23 -31.50 2.49
CA ARG A 99 -3.03 -31.23 1.71
C ARG A 99 -2.82 -29.74 1.46
#